data_AF-A0A973D3R0-F1
#
_entry.id   AF-A0A973D3R0-F1
#
_cell.length_a   1.000
_cell.length_b   1.000
_cell.length_c   1.000
_cell.angle_alpha   90.00
_cell.angle_beta   90.00
_cell.angle_gamma   90.00
#
_symmetry.space_group_name_H-M   'P 1'
#
loop_
_entity.id
_entity.type
_entity.pdbx_description
1 polymer ?
#
loop_
_entity_poly.entity_id
_entity_poly.type
_entity_poly.pdbx_seq_one_letter_code
_entity_poly.pdbx_strand_id
1 'polypeptide(L)'
;MSNPLLQPTATNALPLFSQIKAEHAQPAIEQLLASNRQRIHQLLASINSGDTPVSWDALVAPMEAWDDELSQAWSPVSHMNSVVNSDELRDAYNACLPLLSAYSTEMGQNQDLYKAYKKLADSDEYAGLSTEQKTAIDHALRDFRLAGIALEGDKKSRYGEIKQRLSELTSKFGENVMDATQAWSKVITDKHQLAGLPDSALALAQQQAKAKEQDGYLFTLDFPSYFPVLTYCENRELRHEMYKAYLTRASDLYAGTDGEIEYTKFDNASVMNEILALRHEHP
;
A
#
# COMPACT_ATOMS: atom_id res chain seq x y z
N MET A 1 18.67 -12.38 -16.19
CA MET A 1 17.93 -13.37 -15.37
C MET A 1 16.45 -13.07 -15.50
N SER A 2 15.57 -14.07 -15.43
CA SER A 2 14.13 -13.83 -15.52
C SER A 2 13.63 -13.17 -14.24
N ASN A 3 12.81 -12.12 -14.35
CA ASN A 3 12.21 -11.43 -13.20
C ASN A 3 11.09 -12.31 -12.61
N PRO A 4 11.17 -12.71 -11.32
CA PRO A 4 10.19 -13.60 -10.71
C PRO A 4 8.78 -13.01 -10.61
N LEU A 5 8.65 -11.68 -10.66
CA LEU A 5 7.35 -10.98 -10.67
C LEU A 5 6.65 -11.03 -12.04
N LEU A 6 7.36 -11.45 -13.09
CA LEU A 6 6.83 -11.58 -14.46
C LEU A 6 6.56 -13.04 -14.85
N GLN A 7 6.86 -13.98 -13.96
CA GLN A 7 6.59 -15.39 -14.19
C GLN A 7 5.08 -15.60 -13.97
N PRO A 8 4.36 -16.24 -14.91
CA PRO A 8 2.97 -16.59 -14.67
C PRO A 8 2.91 -17.47 -13.42
N THR A 9 2.23 -17.01 -12.37
CA THR A 9 1.89 -17.94 -11.29
C THR A 9 0.85 -18.89 -11.87
N ALA A 10 1.20 -20.18 -11.97
CA ALA A 10 0.20 -21.20 -12.32
C ALA A 10 -1.03 -21.02 -11.41
N THR A 11 -2.23 -21.38 -11.88
CA THR A 11 -3.45 -21.28 -11.08
C THR A 11 -3.23 -21.95 -9.71
N ASN A 12 -3.38 -21.18 -8.62
CA ASN A 12 -3.10 -21.56 -7.22
C ASN A 12 -1.62 -21.62 -6.80
N ALA A 13 -0.68 -21.08 -7.57
CA ALA A 13 0.70 -20.95 -7.15
C ALA A 13 0.88 -19.71 -6.25
N LEU A 14 1.59 -19.90 -5.14
CA LEU A 14 1.94 -18.81 -4.23
C LEU A 14 3.10 -17.99 -4.81
N PRO A 15 3.18 -16.67 -4.51
CA PRO A 15 4.33 -15.86 -4.88
C PRO A 15 5.64 -16.47 -4.35
N LEU A 16 6.67 -16.49 -5.18
CA LEU A 16 8.00 -17.00 -4.83
C LEU A 16 8.78 -15.97 -3.99
N PHE A 17 8.30 -15.65 -2.79
CA PHE A 17 8.85 -14.60 -1.93
C PHE A 17 10.37 -14.69 -1.71
N SER A 18 10.92 -15.90 -1.64
CA SER A 18 12.36 -16.13 -1.47
C SER A 18 13.22 -15.68 -2.66
N GLN A 19 12.61 -15.44 -3.83
CA GLN A 19 13.28 -15.00 -5.05
C GLN A 19 13.02 -13.52 -5.37
N ILE A 20 12.01 -12.91 -4.74
CA ILE A 20 11.67 -11.51 -4.95
C ILE A 20 12.70 -10.62 -4.23
N LYS A 21 13.21 -9.63 -4.94
CA LYS A 21 14.18 -8.64 -4.45
C LYS A 21 13.69 -7.25 -4.84
N ALA A 22 14.15 -6.23 -4.11
CA ALA A 22 13.82 -4.83 -4.39
C ALA A 22 14.09 -4.44 -5.86
N GLU A 23 15.23 -4.85 -6.41
CA GLU A 23 15.64 -4.58 -7.80
C GLU A 23 14.70 -5.15 -8.87
N HIS A 24 13.81 -6.09 -8.50
CA HIS A 24 12.84 -6.67 -9.42
C HIS A 24 11.57 -5.83 -9.58
N ALA A 25 11.22 -5.01 -8.58
CA ALA A 25 9.90 -4.38 -8.50
C ALA A 25 9.67 -3.37 -9.63
N GLN A 26 10.44 -2.29 -9.68
CA GLN A 26 10.24 -1.23 -10.68
C GLN A 26 10.30 -1.75 -12.13
N PRO A 27 11.29 -2.57 -12.54
CA PRO A 27 11.32 -3.10 -13.90
C PRO A 27 10.11 -3.98 -14.25
N ALA A 28 9.59 -4.77 -13.31
CA ALA A 28 8.41 -5.60 -13.54
C ALA A 28 7.16 -4.72 -13.75
N ILE A 29 6.97 -3.73 -12.88
CA ILE A 29 5.82 -2.82 -12.94
C ILE A 29 5.87 -2.01 -14.24
N GLU A 30 7.01 -1.42 -14.59
CA GLU A 30 7.16 -0.67 -15.86
C GLU A 30 6.80 -1.54 -17.08
N GLN A 31 7.30 -2.78 -17.12
CA GLN A 31 7.02 -3.70 -18.21
C GLN A 31 5.53 -4.08 -18.29
N LEU A 32 4.90 -4.41 -17.17
CA LEU A 32 3.48 -4.79 -17.13
C LEU A 32 2.58 -3.62 -17.50
N LEU A 33 2.85 -2.42 -16.98
CA LEU A 33 2.11 -1.22 -17.33
C LEU A 33 2.23 -0.87 -18.82
N ALA A 34 3.43 -0.98 -19.40
CA ALA A 34 3.64 -0.77 -20.83
C ALA A 34 2.89 -1.82 -21.68
N SER A 35 2.95 -3.09 -21.27
CA SER A 35 2.26 -4.19 -21.94
C SER A 35 0.75 -4.02 -21.91
N ASN A 36 0.20 -3.66 -20.75
CA ASN A 36 -1.23 -3.43 -20.59
C ASN A 36 -1.71 -2.26 -21.45
N ARG A 37 -0.99 -1.13 -21.46
CA ARG A 37 -1.33 -0.01 -22.37
C ARG A 37 -1.41 -0.44 -23.82
N GLN A 38 -0.44 -1.23 -24.29
CA GLN A 38 -0.43 -1.72 -25.66
C GLN A 38 -1.62 -2.63 -25.95
N ARG A 39 -1.91 -3.58 -25.06
CA ARG A 39 -3.02 -4.53 -25.20
C ARG A 39 -4.37 -3.81 -25.20
N ILE A 40 -4.56 -2.88 -24.27
CA ILE A 40 -5.78 -2.06 -24.17
C ILE A 40 -5.97 -1.20 -25.42
N HIS A 41 -4.91 -0.54 -25.89
CA HIS A 41 -4.97 0.25 -27.12
C HIS A 41 -5.37 -0.60 -28.33
N GLN A 42 -4.78 -1.79 -28.50
CA GLN A 42 -5.11 -2.71 -29.58
C GLN A 42 -6.56 -3.20 -29.49
N LEU A 43 -7.01 -3.55 -28.30
CA LEU A 43 -8.39 -3.99 -28.04
C LEU A 43 -9.39 -2.89 -28.40
N LEU A 44 -9.17 -1.67 -27.89
CA LEU A 44 -10.06 -0.53 -28.17
C LEU A 44 -10.06 -0.16 -29.64
N ALA A 45 -8.92 -0.21 -30.32
CA ALA A 45 -8.84 -0.01 -31.77
C ALA A 45 -9.73 -1.01 -32.54
N SER A 46 -9.67 -2.30 -32.17
CA SER A 46 -10.47 -3.37 -32.78
C SER A 46 -11.98 -3.21 -32.50
N ILE A 47 -12.36 -2.78 -31.30
CA ILE A 47 -13.75 -2.49 -30.94
C ILE A 47 -14.27 -1.25 -31.70
N ASN A 48 -13.44 -0.22 -31.84
CA ASN A 48 -13.81 1.05 -32.48
C ASN A 48 -13.91 0.92 -34.00
N SER A 49 -13.08 0.09 -34.64
CA SER A 49 -13.18 -0.22 -36.08
C SER A 49 -14.37 -1.12 -36.41
N GLY A 50 -14.91 -1.82 -35.42
CA GLY A 50 -15.97 -2.81 -35.59
C GLY A 50 -15.47 -4.21 -35.97
N ASP A 51 -14.15 -4.43 -36.00
CA ASP A 51 -13.55 -5.74 -36.26
C ASP A 51 -13.85 -6.74 -35.13
N THR A 52 -14.03 -6.24 -33.90
CA THR A 52 -14.45 -7.04 -32.74
C THR A 52 -15.75 -6.46 -32.15
N PRO A 53 -16.85 -7.24 -32.12
CA PRO A 53 -18.04 -6.86 -31.38
C PRO A 53 -17.71 -6.66 -29.90
N VAL A 54 -18.28 -5.65 -29.27
CA VAL A 54 -18.15 -5.50 -27.82
C VAL A 54 -18.96 -6.60 -27.13
N SER A 55 -18.32 -7.33 -26.22
CA SER A 55 -18.92 -8.40 -25.43
C SER A 55 -18.19 -8.52 -24.10
N TRP A 56 -18.74 -9.31 -23.17
CA TRP A 56 -18.03 -9.66 -21.94
C TRP A 56 -16.66 -10.27 -22.24
N ASP A 57 -16.62 -11.27 -23.13
CA ASP A 57 -15.41 -12.03 -23.46
C ASP A 57 -14.37 -11.19 -24.23
N ALA A 58 -14.82 -10.21 -25.03
CA ALA A 58 -13.94 -9.35 -25.79
C ALA A 58 -13.41 -8.16 -24.97
N LEU A 59 -14.19 -7.63 -24.03
CA LEU A 59 -13.83 -6.42 -23.28
C LEU A 59 -13.49 -6.70 -21.83
N VAL A 60 -14.42 -7.25 -21.05
CA VAL A 60 -14.30 -7.29 -19.59
C VAL A 60 -13.33 -8.39 -19.15
N ALA A 61 -13.50 -9.61 -19.67
CA ALA A 61 -12.62 -10.74 -19.33
C ALA A 61 -11.12 -10.45 -19.55
N PRO A 62 -10.67 -9.90 -20.70
CA PRO A 62 -9.26 -9.57 -20.89
C PRO A 62 -8.80 -8.40 -20.00
N MET A 63 -9.64 -7.39 -19.76
CA MET A 63 -9.30 -6.30 -18.85
C MET A 63 -9.04 -6.81 -17.42
N GLU A 64 -9.91 -7.68 -16.90
CA GLU A 64 -9.76 -8.33 -15.59
C GLU A 64 -8.48 -9.18 -15.53
N ALA A 65 -8.20 -9.95 -16.59
CA ALA A 65 -6.98 -10.76 -16.65
C ALA A 65 -5.70 -9.91 -16.62
N TRP A 66 -5.68 -8.78 -17.33
CA TRP A 66 -4.51 -7.89 -17.36
C TRP A 66 -4.32 -7.10 -16.05
N ASP A 67 -5.41 -6.76 -15.36
CA ASP A 67 -5.35 -6.15 -14.04
C ASP A 67 -4.88 -7.16 -12.97
N ASP A 68 -5.34 -8.42 -13.07
CA ASP A 68 -4.86 -9.52 -12.22
C ASP A 68 -3.36 -9.80 -12.45
N GLU A 69 -2.88 -9.81 -13.70
CA GLU A 69 -1.44 -9.93 -14.01
C GLU A 69 -0.60 -8.83 -13.32
N LEU A 70 -1.06 -7.58 -13.34
CA LEU A 70 -0.40 -6.48 -12.63
C LEU A 70 -0.47 -6.68 -11.11
N SER A 71 -1.62 -7.10 -10.60
CA SER A 71 -1.86 -7.33 -9.17
C SER A 71 -1.03 -8.48 -8.61
N GLN A 72 -0.82 -9.55 -9.38
CA GLN A 72 0.05 -10.67 -9.02
C GLN A 72 1.52 -10.24 -8.85
N ALA A 73 1.97 -9.22 -9.59
CA ALA A 73 3.30 -8.65 -9.44
C ALA A 73 3.39 -7.63 -8.30
N TRP A 74 2.39 -6.75 -8.17
CA TRP A 74 2.43 -5.67 -7.18
C TRP A 74 2.13 -6.13 -5.75
N SER A 75 1.18 -7.06 -5.58
CA SER A 75 0.74 -7.50 -4.24
C SER A 75 1.88 -8.07 -3.40
N PRO A 76 2.79 -8.93 -3.93
CA PRO A 76 3.95 -9.40 -3.17
C PRO A 76 4.91 -8.28 -2.76
N VAL A 77 5.16 -7.30 -3.65
CA VAL A 77 6.03 -6.15 -3.35
C VAL A 77 5.44 -5.30 -2.24
N SER A 78 4.14 -4.95 -2.35
CA SER A 78 3.43 -4.19 -1.32
C SER A 78 3.37 -4.93 0.01
N HIS A 79 3.18 -6.26 -0.02
CA HIS A 79 3.20 -7.09 1.18
C HIS A 79 4.58 -7.09 1.82
N MET A 80 5.65 -7.34 1.06
CA MET A 80 7.02 -7.34 1.56
C MET A 80 7.41 -5.99 2.17
N ASN A 81 7.03 -4.88 1.54
CA ASN A 81 7.22 -3.54 2.09
C ASN A 81 6.56 -3.38 3.48
N SER A 82 5.47 -4.11 3.74
CA SER A 82 4.71 -4.04 5.00
C SER A 82 5.18 -5.00 6.09
N VAL A 83 5.76 -6.17 5.74
CA VAL A 83 6.07 -7.22 6.72
C VAL A 83 7.56 -7.56 6.85
N VAL A 84 8.37 -7.22 5.85
CA VAL A 84 9.83 -7.45 5.81
C VAL A 84 10.52 -6.22 5.20
N ASN A 85 10.14 -5.02 5.66
CA ASN A 85 10.66 -3.75 5.15
C ASN A 85 12.19 -3.68 5.24
N SER A 86 12.80 -3.09 4.21
CA SER A 86 14.20 -2.64 4.19
C SER A 86 14.27 -1.32 3.43
N ASP A 87 15.38 -0.59 3.54
CA ASP A 87 15.57 0.66 2.80
C ASP A 87 15.45 0.43 1.28
N GLU A 88 16.03 -0.66 0.77
CA GLU A 88 15.95 -1.00 -0.65
C GLU A 88 14.52 -1.34 -1.09
N LEU A 89 13.77 -2.09 -0.27
CA LEU A 89 12.36 -2.40 -0.56
C LEU A 89 11.48 -1.16 -0.51
N ARG A 90 11.75 -0.25 0.43
CA ARG A 90 11.05 1.03 0.57
C ARG A 90 11.29 1.92 -0.64
N ASP A 91 12.54 2.06 -1.07
CA ASP A 91 12.91 2.82 -2.27
C ASP A 91 12.23 2.25 -3.52
N ALA A 92 12.27 0.92 -3.69
CA ALA A 92 11.63 0.25 -4.81
C ALA A 92 10.10 0.41 -4.79
N TYR A 93 9.47 0.31 -3.61
CA TYR A 93 8.03 0.55 -3.44
C TYR A 93 7.65 1.98 -3.81
N ASN A 94 8.37 2.98 -3.28
CA ASN A 94 8.13 4.39 -3.55
C ASN A 94 8.39 4.77 -5.01
N ALA A 95 9.35 4.13 -5.69
CA ALA A 95 9.55 4.32 -7.12
C ALA A 95 8.39 3.80 -7.97
N CYS A 96 7.66 2.78 -7.50
CA CYS A 96 6.51 2.22 -8.22
C CYS A 96 5.21 3.01 -8.02
N LEU A 97 5.02 3.70 -6.88
CA LEU A 97 3.77 4.39 -6.56
C LEU A 97 3.35 5.45 -7.61
N PRO A 98 4.24 6.35 -8.07
CA PRO A 98 3.87 7.31 -9.12
C PRO A 98 3.45 6.63 -10.42
N LEU A 99 4.12 5.53 -10.80
CA LEU A 99 3.82 4.78 -12.02
C LEU A 99 2.42 4.16 -11.96
N LEU A 100 2.10 3.51 -10.84
CA LEU A 100 0.81 2.87 -10.60
C LEU A 100 -0.32 3.90 -10.48
N SER A 101 -0.08 5.02 -9.77
CA SER A 101 -1.06 6.10 -9.64
C SER A 101 -1.35 6.77 -10.98
N ALA A 102 -0.32 7.00 -11.79
CA ALA A 102 -0.48 7.55 -13.13
C ALA A 102 -1.28 6.59 -14.02
N TYR A 103 -0.95 5.29 -14.02
CA TYR A 103 -1.69 4.29 -14.79
C TYR A 103 -3.15 4.15 -14.34
N SER A 104 -3.41 4.08 -13.03
CA SER A 104 -4.79 4.00 -12.51
C SER A 104 -5.62 5.23 -12.91
N THR A 105 -5.02 6.43 -12.85
CA THR A 105 -5.67 7.67 -13.29
C THR A 105 -5.92 7.66 -14.80
N GLU A 106 -4.93 7.22 -15.59
CA GLU A 106 -5.04 7.08 -17.04
C GLU A 106 -6.19 6.14 -17.42
N MET A 107 -6.29 4.96 -16.79
CA MET A 107 -7.35 3.99 -17.04
C MET A 107 -8.72 4.52 -16.60
N GLY A 108 -8.83 5.09 -15.39
CA GLY A 108 -10.08 5.65 -14.88
C GLY A 108 -10.58 6.87 -15.65
N GLN A 109 -9.71 7.53 -16.42
CA GLN A 109 -10.06 8.69 -17.25
C GLN A 109 -9.97 8.40 -18.77
N ASN A 110 -9.90 7.13 -19.15
CA ASN A 110 -9.87 6.70 -20.55
C ASN A 110 -11.28 6.74 -21.15
N GLN A 111 -11.50 7.70 -22.05
CA GLN A 111 -12.81 7.93 -22.69
C GLN A 111 -13.26 6.78 -23.58
N ASP A 112 -12.33 6.16 -24.31
CA ASP A 112 -12.69 5.10 -25.25
C ASP A 112 -12.98 3.80 -24.52
N LEU A 113 -12.26 3.54 -23.43
CA LEU A 113 -12.58 2.44 -22.51
C LEU A 113 -13.95 2.64 -21.86
N TYR A 114 -14.23 3.83 -21.32
CA TYR A 114 -15.54 4.15 -20.75
C TYR A 114 -16.68 3.96 -21.77
N LYS A 115 -16.49 4.44 -23.01
CA LYS A 115 -17.47 4.25 -24.10
C LYS A 115 -17.66 2.77 -24.43
N ALA A 116 -16.60 1.96 -24.44
CA ALA A 116 -16.69 0.53 -24.69
C ALA A 116 -17.52 -0.18 -23.59
N TYR A 117 -17.26 0.12 -22.32
CA TYR A 117 -18.07 -0.40 -21.19
C TYR A 117 -19.53 0.05 -21.29
N LYS A 118 -19.78 1.31 -21.64
CA LYS A 118 -21.15 1.82 -21.82
C LYS A 118 -21.86 1.10 -22.98
N LYS A 119 -21.16 0.90 -24.10
CA LYS A 119 -21.70 0.17 -25.27
C LYS A 119 -22.05 -1.27 -24.90
N LEU A 120 -21.26 -1.93 -24.05
CA LEU A 120 -21.59 -3.26 -23.53
C LEU A 120 -22.83 -3.22 -22.63
N ALA A 121 -22.90 -2.28 -21.70
CA ALA A 121 -24.05 -2.13 -20.79
C ALA A 121 -25.37 -1.83 -21.53
N ASP A 122 -25.29 -1.10 -22.65
CA ASP A 122 -26.45 -0.75 -23.50
C ASP A 122 -26.79 -1.86 -24.53
N SER A 123 -26.06 -2.99 -24.55
CA SER A 123 -26.22 -4.06 -25.54
C SER A 123 -27.21 -5.15 -25.14
N ASP A 124 -27.72 -5.91 -26.12
CA ASP A 124 -28.60 -7.06 -25.88
C ASP A 124 -27.92 -8.16 -25.05
N GLU A 125 -26.59 -8.31 -25.18
CA GLU A 125 -25.82 -9.30 -24.39
C GLU A 125 -25.93 -9.02 -22.90
N TYR A 126 -25.89 -7.74 -22.49
CA TYR A 126 -25.99 -7.35 -21.09
C TYR A 126 -27.25 -7.95 -20.44
N ALA A 127 -28.39 -7.98 -21.13
CA ALA A 127 -29.62 -8.57 -20.60
C ALA A 127 -29.44 -10.06 -20.23
N GLY A 128 -28.64 -10.80 -21.00
CA GLY A 128 -28.34 -12.22 -20.81
C GLY A 128 -27.20 -12.54 -19.84
N LEU A 129 -26.39 -11.55 -19.43
CA LEU A 129 -25.29 -11.76 -18.48
C LEU A 129 -25.77 -12.15 -17.07
N SER A 130 -24.88 -12.83 -16.35
CA SER A 130 -25.10 -13.19 -14.94
C SER A 130 -25.16 -11.95 -14.04
N THR A 131 -25.63 -12.12 -12.80
CA THR A 131 -25.71 -11.01 -11.83
C THR A 131 -24.32 -10.47 -11.52
N GLU A 132 -23.34 -11.35 -11.38
CA GLU A 132 -21.94 -11.02 -11.09
C GLU A 132 -21.32 -10.23 -12.24
N GLN A 133 -21.55 -10.67 -13.48
CA GLN A 133 -21.05 -9.97 -14.68
C GLN A 133 -21.66 -8.57 -14.82
N LYS A 134 -22.98 -8.44 -14.64
CA LYS A 134 -23.67 -7.14 -14.64
C LYS A 134 -23.08 -6.21 -13.57
N THR A 135 -22.89 -6.75 -12.36
CA THR A 135 -22.33 -6.00 -11.23
C THR A 135 -20.92 -5.49 -11.54
N ALA A 136 -20.06 -6.30 -12.16
CA ALA A 136 -18.72 -5.88 -12.56
C ALA A 136 -18.76 -4.71 -13.55
N ILE A 137 -19.62 -4.77 -14.57
CA ILE A 137 -19.81 -3.70 -15.55
C ILE A 137 -20.34 -2.42 -14.88
N ASP A 138 -21.35 -2.55 -14.03
CA ASP A 138 -21.97 -1.42 -13.33
C ASP A 138 -20.98 -0.73 -12.38
N HIS A 139 -20.16 -1.53 -11.68
CA HIS A 139 -19.08 -1.03 -10.84
C HIS A 139 -18.01 -0.32 -11.67
N ALA A 140 -17.57 -0.88 -12.79
CA ALA A 140 -16.63 -0.21 -13.67
C ALA A 140 -17.17 1.16 -14.11
N LEU A 141 -18.43 1.24 -14.55
CA LEU A 141 -19.09 2.51 -14.94
C LEU A 141 -19.25 3.51 -13.78
N ARG A 142 -19.50 3.03 -12.56
CA ARG A 142 -19.46 3.88 -11.35
C ARG A 142 -18.04 4.40 -11.12
N ASP A 143 -17.04 3.54 -11.23
CA ASP A 143 -15.66 3.87 -10.88
C ASP A 143 -15.03 4.83 -11.91
N PHE A 144 -15.40 4.75 -13.20
CA PHE A 144 -15.10 5.80 -14.19
C PHE A 144 -15.65 7.17 -13.75
N ARG A 145 -16.89 7.23 -13.26
CA ARG A 145 -17.49 8.48 -12.78
C ARG A 145 -16.75 9.03 -11.56
N LEU A 146 -16.43 8.16 -10.60
CA LEU A 146 -15.65 8.51 -9.40
C LEU A 146 -14.19 8.88 -9.74
N ALA A 147 -13.67 8.38 -10.85
CA ALA A 147 -12.36 8.75 -11.39
C ALA A 147 -12.36 10.10 -12.14
N GLY A 148 -13.50 10.77 -12.21
CA GLY A 148 -13.63 12.05 -12.88
C GLY A 148 -13.59 11.93 -14.40
N ILE A 149 -14.13 10.86 -14.99
CA ILE A 149 -14.20 10.71 -16.46
C ILE A 149 -14.91 11.89 -17.15
N ALA A 150 -15.80 12.60 -16.44
CA ALA A 150 -16.48 13.80 -16.96
C ALA A 150 -15.66 15.10 -16.81
N LEU A 151 -14.46 15.05 -16.21
CA LEU A 151 -13.60 16.22 -16.05
C LEU A 151 -12.83 16.50 -17.35
N GLU A 152 -12.67 17.77 -17.66
CA GLU A 152 -11.94 18.26 -18.83
C GLU A 152 -10.91 19.32 -18.43
N GLY A 153 -9.91 19.54 -19.30
CA GLY A 153 -8.89 20.57 -19.13
C GLY A 153 -8.19 20.53 -17.77
N ASP A 154 -8.07 21.69 -17.15
CA ASP A 154 -7.36 21.89 -15.88
C ASP A 154 -7.91 21.03 -14.74
N LYS A 155 -9.23 20.77 -14.71
CA LYS A 155 -9.84 19.92 -13.68
C LYS A 155 -9.37 18.47 -13.77
N LYS A 156 -9.20 17.96 -14.99
CA LYS A 156 -8.69 16.61 -15.24
C LYS A 156 -7.23 16.49 -14.80
N SER A 157 -6.40 17.47 -15.16
CA SER A 157 -4.99 17.53 -14.73
C SER A 157 -4.88 17.58 -13.20
N ARG A 158 -5.66 18.46 -12.57
CA ARG A 158 -5.65 18.64 -11.11
C ARG A 158 -6.07 17.38 -10.37
N TYR A 159 -7.08 16.66 -10.87
CA TYR A 159 -7.48 15.36 -10.31
C TYR A 159 -6.30 14.38 -10.27
N GLY A 160 -5.55 14.27 -11.37
CA GLY A 160 -4.38 13.38 -11.45
C GLY A 160 -3.28 13.75 -10.45
N GLU A 161 -2.98 15.05 -10.32
CA GLU A 161 -2.03 15.56 -9.33
C GLU A 161 -2.47 15.22 -7.90
N ILE A 162 -3.75 15.41 -7.57
CA ILE A 162 -4.32 15.08 -6.26
C ILE A 162 -4.15 13.59 -5.97
N LYS A 163 -4.47 12.71 -6.93
CA LYS A 163 -4.37 11.25 -6.75
C LYS A 163 -2.93 10.81 -6.52
N GLN A 164 -1.98 11.32 -7.30
CA GLN A 164 -0.57 11.04 -7.11
C GLN A 164 -0.10 11.51 -5.73
N ARG A 165 -0.40 12.75 -5.36
CA ARG A 165 0.02 13.32 -4.10
C ARG A 165 -0.57 12.59 -2.90
N LEU A 166 -1.83 12.16 -2.96
CA LEU A 166 -2.45 11.34 -1.92
C LEU A 166 -1.77 9.98 -1.76
N SER A 167 -1.31 9.36 -2.85
CA SER A 167 -0.54 8.10 -2.80
C SER A 167 0.79 8.29 -2.08
N GLU A 168 1.54 9.34 -2.43
CA GLU A 168 2.80 9.70 -1.78
C GLU A 168 2.62 9.97 -0.28
N LEU A 169 1.63 10.81 0.08
CA LEU A 169 1.36 11.18 1.47
C LEU A 169 0.91 9.98 2.31
N THR A 170 0.14 9.05 1.73
CA THR A 170 -0.29 7.83 2.45
C THR A 170 0.89 6.90 2.72
N SER A 171 1.82 6.74 1.77
CA SER A 171 3.07 6.00 1.98
C SER A 171 3.91 6.66 3.08
N LYS A 172 4.13 7.98 2.96
CA LYS A 172 4.89 8.76 3.93
C LYS A 172 4.33 8.69 5.34
N PHE A 173 3.00 8.71 5.48
CA PHE A 173 2.33 8.54 6.77
C PHE A 173 2.70 7.20 7.41
N GLY A 174 2.60 6.10 6.64
CA GLY A 174 2.93 4.75 7.11
C GLY A 174 4.41 4.59 7.48
N GLU A 175 5.31 5.12 6.65
CA GLU A 175 6.75 5.14 6.91
C GLU A 175 7.08 5.87 8.21
N ASN A 176 6.52 7.07 8.41
CA ASN A 176 6.73 7.84 9.63
C ASN A 176 6.26 7.08 10.89
N VAL A 177 5.13 6.38 10.82
CA VAL A 177 4.63 5.55 11.95
C VAL A 177 5.58 4.37 12.22
N MET A 178 6.06 3.71 11.17
CA MET A 178 6.99 2.59 11.28
C MET A 178 8.34 3.05 11.85
N ASP A 179 8.92 4.12 11.30
CA ASP A 179 10.21 4.65 11.73
C ASP A 179 10.16 5.16 13.17
N ALA A 180 9.07 5.85 13.57
CA ALA A 180 8.87 6.24 14.98
C ALA A 180 8.71 5.03 15.91
N THR A 181 8.13 3.93 15.44
CA THR A 181 8.01 2.69 16.22
C THR A 181 9.38 2.00 16.38
N GLN A 182 10.20 1.97 15.33
CA GLN A 182 11.49 1.30 15.31
C GLN A 182 12.63 2.10 15.97
N ALA A 183 12.54 3.43 15.93
CA ALA A 183 13.53 4.32 16.54
C ALA A 183 13.51 4.28 18.08
N TRP A 184 12.38 3.93 18.69
CA TRP A 184 12.26 3.83 20.14
C TRP A 184 12.62 2.42 20.63
N SER A 185 13.53 2.34 21.60
CA SER A 185 13.80 1.11 22.34
C SER A 185 14.41 1.37 23.73
N LYS A 186 14.03 0.56 24.71
CA LYS A 186 14.50 0.70 26.11
C LYS A 186 15.17 -0.58 26.58
N VAL A 187 16.43 -0.49 26.97
CA VAL A 187 17.15 -1.59 27.63
C VAL A 187 16.94 -1.48 29.13
N ILE A 188 16.55 -2.58 29.76
CA ILE A 188 16.46 -2.72 31.21
C ILE A 188 17.36 -3.88 31.63
N THR A 189 18.32 -3.63 32.50
CA THR A 189 19.26 -4.65 33.00
C THR A 189 18.83 -5.21 34.34
N ASP A 190 18.13 -4.41 35.15
CA ASP A 190 17.61 -4.83 36.45
C ASP A 190 16.24 -5.52 36.32
N LYS A 191 16.23 -6.83 36.54
CA LYS A 191 15.01 -7.65 36.49
C LYS A 191 13.96 -7.21 37.51
N HIS A 192 14.32 -6.57 38.62
CA HIS A 192 13.35 -6.10 39.61
C HIS A 192 12.42 -5.02 39.03
N GLN A 193 12.87 -4.24 38.06
CA GLN A 193 12.05 -3.24 37.37
C GLN A 193 11.00 -3.86 36.44
N LEU A 194 11.04 -5.17 36.25
CA LEU A 194 10.18 -5.94 35.34
C LEU A 194 9.18 -6.84 36.08
N ALA A 195 9.00 -6.63 37.39
CA ALA A 195 8.03 -7.37 38.19
C ALA A 195 6.62 -7.34 37.55
N GLY A 196 5.91 -8.46 37.64
CA GLY A 196 4.58 -8.66 37.06
C GLY A 196 4.55 -9.12 35.60
N LEU A 197 5.62 -8.93 34.82
CA LEU A 197 5.65 -9.39 33.43
C LEU A 197 5.60 -10.92 33.32
N PRO A 198 4.83 -11.47 32.37
CA PRO A 198 4.83 -12.91 32.11
C PRO A 198 6.18 -13.36 31.51
N ASP A 199 6.56 -14.61 31.77
CA ASP A 199 7.84 -15.18 31.32
C ASP A 199 8.01 -15.11 29.79
N SER A 200 6.91 -15.21 29.03
CA SER A 200 6.93 -15.08 27.56
C SER A 200 7.36 -13.67 27.10
N ALA A 201 6.91 -12.62 27.80
CA ALA A 201 7.31 -11.24 27.48
C ALA A 201 8.77 -10.99 27.87
N LEU A 202 9.22 -11.53 29.01
CA LEU A 202 10.62 -11.46 29.43
C LEU A 202 11.54 -12.18 28.44
N ALA A 203 11.17 -13.38 27.99
CA ALA A 203 11.94 -14.15 27.01
C ALA A 203 12.03 -13.42 25.66
N LEU A 204 10.94 -12.82 25.19
CA LEU A 204 10.95 -12.01 23.97
C LEU A 204 11.89 -10.80 24.10
N ALA A 205 11.81 -10.06 25.20
CA ALA A 205 12.67 -8.91 25.44
C ALA A 205 14.17 -9.28 25.52
N GLN A 206 14.50 -10.44 26.11
CA GLN A 206 15.87 -10.97 26.10
C GLN A 206 16.34 -11.37 24.70
N GLN A 207 15.47 -12.02 23.92
CA GLN A 207 15.77 -12.37 22.54
C GLN A 207 16.02 -11.11 21.70
N GLN A 208 15.21 -10.07 21.87
CA GLN A 208 15.37 -8.78 21.21
C GLN A 208 16.71 -8.12 21.60
N ALA A 209 17.06 -8.12 22.90
CA ALA A 209 18.33 -7.57 23.37
C ALA A 209 19.53 -8.29 22.74
N LYS A 210 19.50 -9.63 22.75
CA LYS A 210 20.53 -10.47 22.14
C LYS A 210 20.66 -10.22 20.63
N ALA A 211 19.55 -10.05 19.92
CA ALA A 211 19.56 -9.76 18.48
C ALA A 211 20.19 -8.39 18.16
N LYS A 212 20.13 -7.43 19.09
CA LYS A 212 20.80 -6.13 18.98
C LYS A 212 22.15 -6.06 19.71
N GLU A 213 22.70 -7.21 20.12
CA GLU A 213 23.98 -7.31 20.84
C GLU A 213 24.02 -6.47 22.14
N GLN A 214 22.88 -6.38 22.84
CA GLN A 214 22.72 -5.67 24.10
C GLN A 214 22.47 -6.64 25.25
N ASP A 215 22.96 -6.31 26.45
CA ASP A 215 22.68 -7.05 27.68
C ASP A 215 21.32 -6.66 28.28
N GLY A 216 20.66 -7.62 28.92
CA GLY A 216 19.40 -7.39 29.65
C GLY A 216 18.14 -7.69 28.82
N TYR A 217 17.15 -6.81 28.94
CA TYR A 217 15.82 -6.93 28.33
C TYR A 217 15.55 -5.69 27.47
N LEU A 218 15.38 -5.88 26.16
CA LEU A 218 15.10 -4.80 25.22
C LEU A 218 13.59 -4.74 24.97
N PHE A 219 12.99 -3.59 25.24
CA PHE A 219 11.59 -3.31 24.92
C PHE A 219 11.49 -2.35 23.74
N THR A 220 10.50 -2.55 22.88
CA THR A 220 10.19 -1.71 21.71
C THR A 220 8.73 -1.27 21.75
N LEU A 221 8.31 -0.43 20.79
CA LEU A 221 6.91 -0.04 20.64
C LEU A 221 6.09 -1.01 19.79
N ASP A 222 6.70 -2.09 19.30
CA ASP A 222 5.96 -3.16 18.63
C ASP A 222 4.95 -3.76 19.59
N PHE A 223 3.74 -4.03 19.10
CA PHE A 223 2.61 -4.41 19.94
C PHE A 223 2.90 -5.59 20.88
N PRO A 224 3.60 -6.68 20.46
CA PRO A 224 3.96 -7.78 21.36
C PRO A 224 4.94 -7.40 22.48
N SER A 225 5.72 -6.32 22.33
CA SER A 225 6.63 -5.80 23.36
C SER A 225 5.92 -4.78 24.26
N TYR A 226 5.17 -3.86 23.67
CA TYR A 226 4.43 -2.79 24.36
C TYR A 226 3.28 -3.32 25.22
N PHE A 227 2.42 -4.18 24.67
CA PHE A 227 1.16 -4.56 25.32
C PHE A 227 1.37 -5.30 26.67
N PRO A 228 2.31 -6.26 26.79
CA PRO A 228 2.56 -6.91 28.08
C PRO A 228 3.05 -5.95 29.17
N VAL A 229 3.85 -4.95 28.82
CA VAL A 229 4.32 -3.95 29.79
C VAL A 229 3.16 -3.15 30.36
N LEU A 230 2.28 -2.65 29.49
CA LEU A 230 1.12 -1.87 29.92
C LEU A 230 0.11 -2.69 30.73
N THR A 231 -0.01 -3.98 30.41
CA THR A 231 -1.01 -4.87 31.04
C THR A 231 -0.54 -5.44 32.37
N TYR A 232 0.73 -5.86 32.47
CA TYR A 232 1.19 -6.72 33.56
C TYR A 232 2.33 -6.14 34.39
N CYS A 233 3.15 -5.23 33.85
CA CYS A 233 4.31 -4.74 34.58
C CYS A 233 3.87 -3.91 35.80
N GLU A 234 4.39 -4.19 36.98
CA GLU A 234 4.07 -3.47 38.22
C GLU A 234 4.75 -2.10 38.29
N ASN A 235 5.86 -1.91 37.58
CA ASN A 235 6.61 -0.66 37.52
C ASN A 235 5.82 0.44 36.80
N ARG A 236 5.24 1.36 37.58
CA ARG A 236 4.42 2.47 37.07
C ARG A 236 5.20 3.41 36.15
N GLU A 237 6.47 3.67 36.46
CA GLU A 237 7.28 4.59 35.67
C GLU A 237 7.60 4.01 34.30
N LEU A 238 7.92 2.71 34.22
CA LEU A 238 8.09 2.02 32.94
C LEU A 238 6.80 2.02 32.10
N ARG A 239 5.65 1.73 32.73
CA ARG A 239 4.34 1.80 32.05
C ARG A 239 4.08 3.20 31.50
N HIS A 240 4.37 4.23 32.30
CA HIS A 240 4.17 5.63 31.90
C HIS A 240 5.09 6.04 30.74
N GLU A 241 6.37 5.68 30.80
CA GLU A 241 7.35 5.94 29.75
C GLU A 241 6.91 5.31 28.42
N MET A 242 6.59 4.01 28.42
CA MET A 242 6.14 3.31 27.22
C MET A 242 4.78 3.81 26.71
N TYR A 243 3.83 4.12 27.60
CA TYR A 243 2.54 4.70 27.23
C TYR A 243 2.72 6.02 26.47
N LYS A 244 3.54 6.92 27.02
CA LYS A 244 3.82 8.23 26.42
C LYS A 244 4.45 8.03 25.04
N ALA A 245 5.52 7.23 24.97
CA ALA A 245 6.22 6.95 23.72
C ALA A 245 5.28 6.38 22.64
N TYR A 246 4.40 5.45 23.01
CA TYR A 246 3.45 4.83 22.07
C TYR A 246 2.40 5.80 21.54
N LEU A 247 1.84 6.65 22.41
CA LEU A 247 0.81 7.63 22.04
C LEU A 247 1.35 8.81 21.24
N THR A 248 2.62 9.15 21.40
CA THR A 248 3.26 10.26 20.68
C THR A 248 4.02 9.81 19.42
N ARG A 249 3.85 8.56 18.98
CA ARG A 249 4.48 8.08 17.74
C ARG A 249 4.05 8.92 16.55
N ALA A 250 5.03 9.26 15.71
CA ALA A 250 4.82 10.06 14.51
C ALA A 250 4.04 11.36 14.76
N SER A 251 4.34 12.04 15.88
CA SER A 251 3.78 13.33 16.25
C SER A 251 4.88 14.31 16.64
N ASP A 252 4.53 15.59 16.71
CA ASP A 252 5.34 16.69 17.25
C ASP A 252 5.75 16.50 18.72
N LEU A 253 5.12 15.55 19.42
CA LEU A 253 5.42 15.17 20.80
C LEU A 253 6.29 13.92 20.92
N TYR A 254 6.80 13.38 19.80
CA TYR A 254 7.60 12.15 19.80
C TYR A 254 8.81 12.25 20.74
N ALA A 255 8.78 11.50 21.84
CA ALA A 255 9.87 11.42 22.80
C ALA A 255 10.76 10.21 22.50
N GLY A 256 12.04 10.48 22.20
CA GLY A 256 13.08 9.45 22.13
C GLY A 256 13.37 8.82 23.49
N THR A 257 14.28 7.86 23.51
CA THR A 257 14.61 7.05 24.70
C THR A 257 15.58 7.75 25.66
N ASP A 258 16.25 8.80 25.19
CA ASP A 258 17.08 9.75 25.92
C ASP A 258 16.28 10.93 26.50
N GLY A 259 14.97 11.00 26.23
CA GLY A 259 14.14 12.13 26.59
C GLY A 259 14.40 13.38 25.75
N GLU A 260 15.28 13.29 24.75
CA GLU A 260 15.38 14.32 23.71
C GLU A 260 14.17 14.16 22.80
N ILE A 261 13.47 15.27 22.60
CA ILE A 261 12.33 15.30 21.70
C ILE A 261 12.89 15.60 20.31
N GLU A 262 12.88 14.60 19.43
CA GLU A 262 13.13 14.80 18.01
C GLU A 262 11.85 15.37 17.36
N TYR A 263 11.50 16.61 17.72
CA TYR A 263 10.19 17.27 17.55
C TYR A 263 9.54 17.19 16.16
N THR A 264 10.25 16.76 15.12
CA THR A 264 9.76 16.85 13.75
C THR A 264 10.17 15.71 12.83
N LYS A 265 10.99 14.74 13.27
CA LYS A 265 11.57 13.77 12.33
C LYS A 265 10.51 12.86 11.69
N PHE A 266 9.51 12.49 12.47
CA PHE A 266 8.43 11.57 12.07
C PHE A 266 7.04 12.21 12.13
N ASP A 267 6.93 13.52 12.35
CA ASP A 267 5.64 14.17 12.57
C ASP A 267 4.70 14.03 11.36
N ASN A 268 3.53 13.45 11.59
CA ASN A 268 2.48 13.27 10.60
C ASN A 268 1.41 14.37 10.61
N ALA A 269 1.47 15.38 11.49
CA ALA A 269 0.45 16.42 11.57
C ALA A 269 0.26 17.16 10.23
N SER A 270 1.36 17.60 9.61
CA SER A 270 1.34 18.27 8.30
C SER A 270 0.88 17.33 7.18
N VAL A 271 1.33 16.08 7.18
CA VAL A 271 0.94 15.03 6.23
C VAL A 271 -0.58 14.79 6.30
N MET A 272 -1.14 14.65 7.49
CA MET A 272 -2.59 14.47 7.70
C MET A 272 -3.40 15.68 7.24
N ASN A 273 -2.93 16.90 7.54
CA ASN A 273 -3.60 18.13 7.10
C ASN A 273 -3.65 18.22 5.57
N GLU A 274 -2.55 17.90 4.90
CA GLU A 274 -2.50 17.90 3.43
C GLU A 274 -3.41 16.81 2.84
N ILE A 275 -3.41 15.59 3.41
CA ILE A 275 -4.34 14.52 3.01
C ILE A 275 -5.79 14.98 3.11
N LEU A 276 -6.18 15.61 4.22
CA LEU A 276 -7.55 16.08 4.44
C LEU A 276 -7.93 17.18 3.45
N ALA A 277 -7.04 18.15 3.22
CA ALA A 277 -7.26 19.21 2.26
C ALA A 277 -7.47 18.66 0.83
N LEU A 278 -6.60 17.75 0.40
CA LEU A 278 -6.67 17.11 -0.92
C LEU A 278 -7.92 16.23 -1.08
N ARG A 279 -8.32 15.50 -0.02
CA ARG A 279 -9.57 14.71 -0.03
C ARG A 279 -10.82 15.58 -0.05
N HIS A 280 -10.77 16.78 0.52
CA HIS A 280 -11.87 17.73 0.43
C HIS A 280 -11.95 18.42 -0.93
N GLU A 281 -10.78 18.68 -1.55
CA GLU A 281 -10.69 19.21 -2.91
C GLU A 281 -11.15 18.19 -3.97
N HIS A 282 -10.99 16.89 -3.70
CA HIS A 282 -11.43 15.79 -4.56
C HIS A 282 -12.95 15.87 -4.83
N PRO A 283 -13.38 16.14 -6.08
CA PRO A 283 -14.77 16.41 -6.43
C PRO A 283 -15.64 15.15 -6.61
#